data_AF-A0A2X3H6X6-F1
#
_entry.id   AF-A0A2X3H6X6-F1
#
_cell.length_a   1.000
_cell.length_b   1.000
_cell.length_c   1.000
_cell.angle_alpha   90.00
_cell.angle_beta   90.00
_cell.angle_gamma   90.00
#
_symmetry.space_group_name_H-M   'P 1'
#
loop_
_entity.id
_entity.type
_entity.pdbx_description
1 polymer ?
#
loop_
_entity_poly.entity_id
_entity_poly.type
_entity_poly.pdbx_seq_one_letter_code
_entity_poly.pdbx_strand_id
1 'polypeptide(L)'
;MNADKSRAALDELGVCFLFAPKYHTGFRHAMPVRQQLKTRTLFNVLGPLINPAHPPLALIGVYSPELVLPIAETLRVLGYQRAAVVHSGGMDEVSLHAPTVVAELHNGEIKSYQLTADDFGLTPYHQAQLAGGTPEENRDILTRLLQGKGEAAHEARRRRQRRHVDAFTRA
;
A
#
# COMPACT_ATOMS: atom_id res chain seq x y z
N MET A 1 1.77 -19.93 -0.04
CA MET A 1 2.59 -20.86 0.77
C MET A 1 1.86 -21.13 2.08
N ASN A 2 2.24 -22.16 2.85
CA ASN A 2 1.80 -22.27 4.25
C ASN A 2 2.68 -21.35 5.12
N ALA A 3 2.34 -21.21 6.40
CA ALA A 3 3.03 -20.31 7.32
C ALA A 3 4.54 -20.58 7.39
N ASP A 4 4.95 -21.84 7.48
CA ASP A 4 6.37 -22.21 7.62
C ASP A 4 7.20 -21.79 6.40
N LYS A 5 6.70 -22.08 5.19
CA LYS A 5 7.38 -21.65 3.94
C LYS A 5 7.37 -20.13 3.78
N SER A 6 6.30 -19.47 4.23
CA SER A 6 6.22 -18.02 4.23
C SER A 6 7.24 -17.39 5.19
N ARG A 7 7.45 -17.98 6.37
CA ARG A 7 8.48 -17.55 7.32
C ARG A 7 9.88 -17.77 6.74
N ALA A 8 10.17 -18.96 6.24
CA ALA A 8 11.47 -19.27 5.64
C ALA A 8 11.81 -18.31 4.48
N ALA A 9 10.86 -18.00 3.60
CA ALA A 9 11.07 -17.03 2.52
C ALA A 9 11.39 -15.63 3.06
N LEU A 10 10.74 -15.19 4.14
CA LEU A 10 11.03 -13.90 4.77
C LEU A 10 12.43 -13.89 5.39
N ASP A 11 12.80 -14.94 6.12
CA ASP A 11 14.10 -15.07 6.79
C ASP A 11 15.27 -15.15 5.77
N GLU A 12 15.08 -15.85 4.65
CA GLU A 12 16.13 -16.08 3.65
C GLU A 12 16.22 -14.96 2.60
N LEU A 13 15.08 -14.42 2.15
CA LEU A 13 15.02 -13.49 1.01
C LEU A 13 14.69 -12.06 1.43
N GLY A 14 14.28 -11.83 2.68
CA GLY A 14 13.78 -10.54 3.16
C GLY A 14 12.41 -10.15 2.59
N VAL A 15 11.72 -11.06 1.90
CA VAL A 15 10.41 -10.82 1.30
C VAL A 15 9.52 -12.05 1.36
N CYS A 16 8.24 -11.84 1.68
CA CYS A 16 7.23 -12.89 1.65
C CYS A 16 5.87 -12.35 1.22
N PHE A 17 5.12 -13.15 0.48
CA PHE A 17 3.75 -12.86 0.08
C PHE A 17 2.74 -13.72 0.86
N LEU A 18 1.85 -13.05 1.60
CA LEU A 18 0.79 -13.70 2.37
C LEU A 18 -0.53 -13.64 1.58
N PHE A 19 -0.93 -14.76 0.99
CA PHE A 19 -2.15 -14.82 0.17
C PHE A 19 -3.41 -14.84 1.05
N ALA A 20 -4.16 -13.75 1.08
CA ALA A 20 -5.28 -13.52 2.00
C ALA A 20 -6.28 -14.69 2.15
N PRO A 21 -6.75 -15.37 1.08
CA PRO A 21 -7.67 -16.51 1.23
C PRO A 21 -7.12 -17.69 2.05
N LYS A 22 -5.79 -17.85 2.11
CA LYS A 22 -5.14 -18.90 2.91
C LYS A 22 -4.99 -18.51 4.39
N TYR A 23 -4.81 -17.23 4.67
CA TYR A 23 -4.53 -16.74 6.03
C TYR A 23 -5.77 -16.20 6.75
N HIS A 24 -6.82 -15.84 6.02
CA HIS A 24 -8.08 -15.31 6.58
C HIS A 24 -9.25 -16.24 6.24
N THR A 25 -9.18 -17.49 6.67
CA THR A 25 -10.19 -18.51 6.34
C THR A 25 -11.60 -18.10 6.76
N GLY A 26 -11.75 -17.33 7.85
CA GLY A 26 -13.03 -16.79 8.31
C GLY A 26 -13.72 -15.84 7.32
N PHE A 27 -12.97 -15.19 6.42
CA PHE A 27 -13.55 -14.28 5.44
C PHE A 27 -14.50 -14.99 4.46
N ARG A 28 -14.35 -16.31 4.27
CA ARG A 28 -15.23 -17.13 3.44
C ARG A 28 -16.71 -16.98 3.84
N HIS A 29 -17.01 -16.75 5.12
CA HIS A 29 -18.37 -16.64 5.62
C HIS A 29 -19.04 -15.32 5.19
N ALA A 30 -18.25 -14.26 5.00
CA ALA A 30 -18.73 -12.96 4.53
C ALA A 30 -18.77 -12.85 2.99
N MET A 31 -18.11 -13.75 2.25
CA MET A 31 -18.02 -13.68 0.79
C MET A 31 -19.37 -13.67 0.07
N PRO A 32 -20.35 -14.54 0.40
CA PRO A 32 -21.62 -14.57 -0.32
C PRO A 32 -22.36 -13.22 -0.25
N VAL A 33 -22.43 -12.64 0.96
CA VAL A 33 -23.10 -11.34 1.19
C VAL A 33 -22.36 -10.22 0.48
N ARG A 34 -21.02 -10.22 0.52
CA ARG A 34 -20.21 -9.20 -0.16
C ARG A 34 -20.40 -9.23 -1.69
N GLN A 35 -20.48 -10.42 -2.28
CA GLN A 35 -20.72 -10.58 -3.72
C GLN A 35 -22.10 -10.07 -4.14
N GLN A 36 -23.11 -10.20 -3.27
CA GLN A 36 -24.45 -9.69 -3.51
C GLN A 36 -24.52 -8.16 -3.36
N LEU A 37 -23.90 -7.60 -2.33
CA LEU A 37 -23.92 -6.17 -2.04
C LEU A 37 -23.27 -5.31 -3.13
N LYS A 38 -22.20 -5.81 -3.78
CA LYS A 38 -21.44 -5.12 -4.83
C LYS A 38 -21.05 -3.67 -4.50
N THR A 39 -20.94 -3.35 -3.21
CA THR A 39 -20.55 -2.03 -2.71
C THR A 39 -19.38 -2.14 -1.74
N ARG A 40 -18.73 -1.00 -1.46
CA ARG A 40 -17.64 -0.92 -0.49
C ARG A 40 -18.20 -1.09 0.93
N THR A 41 -17.48 -1.85 1.75
CA THR A 41 -17.84 -2.16 3.14
C THR A 41 -16.60 -2.04 4.02
N LEU A 42 -16.75 -2.23 5.34
CA LEU A 42 -15.62 -2.30 6.28
C LEU A 42 -14.55 -3.32 5.82
N PHE A 43 -14.94 -4.42 5.17
CA PHE A 43 -14.01 -5.42 4.65
C PHE A 43 -13.03 -4.90 3.58
N ASN A 44 -13.29 -3.74 2.98
CA ASN A 44 -12.37 -3.10 2.04
C ASN A 44 -11.16 -2.45 2.73
N VAL A 45 -11.27 -2.11 4.01
CA VAL A 45 -10.18 -1.52 4.80
C VAL A 45 -9.62 -2.46 5.86
N LEU A 46 -10.32 -3.56 6.18
CA LEU A 46 -9.85 -4.53 7.18
C LEU A 46 -8.59 -5.29 6.77
N GLY A 47 -8.41 -5.58 5.47
CA GLY A 47 -7.33 -6.44 4.98
C GLY A 47 -5.94 -6.05 5.53
N PRO A 48 -5.51 -4.80 5.35
CA PRO A 48 -4.24 -4.31 5.90
C PRO A 48 -4.15 -4.36 7.43
N LEU A 49 -5.28 -4.17 8.13
CA LEU A 49 -5.33 -4.12 9.60
C LEU A 49 -5.14 -5.48 10.27
N ILE A 50 -5.43 -6.57 9.55
CA ILE A 50 -5.35 -7.94 10.07
C ILE A 50 -4.14 -8.72 9.55
N ASN A 51 -3.05 -8.03 9.19
CA ASN A 51 -1.85 -8.67 8.66
C ASN A 51 -1.36 -9.79 9.60
N PRO A 52 -1.32 -11.07 9.16
CA PRO A 52 -0.94 -12.20 10.01
C PRO A 52 0.48 -12.12 10.59
N ALA A 53 1.36 -11.36 9.94
CA ALA A 53 2.74 -11.20 10.39
C ALA A 53 2.91 -10.09 11.45
N HIS A 54 1.88 -9.29 11.73
CA HIS A 54 1.90 -8.18 12.68
C HIS A 54 3.18 -7.31 12.56
N PRO A 55 3.46 -6.74 11.37
CA PRO A 55 4.70 -5.98 11.18
C PRO A 55 4.68 -4.71 12.05
N PRO A 56 5.83 -4.28 12.61
CA PRO A 56 5.91 -3.06 13.41
C PRO A 56 5.68 -1.78 12.59
N LEU A 57 5.92 -1.87 11.28
CA LEU A 57 5.85 -0.79 10.31
C LEU A 57 4.80 -1.13 9.23
N ALA A 58 3.92 -0.18 8.90
CA ALA A 58 2.93 -0.36 7.84
C ALA A 58 2.77 0.86 6.93
N LEU A 59 2.64 0.62 5.62
CA LEU A 59 2.17 1.61 4.65
C LEU A 59 0.85 1.13 4.09
N ILE A 60 -0.23 1.88 4.32
CA ILE A 60 -1.59 1.46 3.99
C ILE A 60 -2.25 2.52 3.12
N GLY A 61 -2.69 2.10 1.95
CA GLY A 61 -3.55 2.91 1.09
C GLY A 61 -5.02 2.79 1.45
N VAL A 62 -5.76 3.88 1.35
CA VAL A 62 -7.22 3.88 1.50
C VAL A 62 -7.91 4.51 0.29
N TYR A 63 -9.09 4.02 -0.05
CA TYR A 63 -9.82 4.46 -1.25
C TYR A 63 -10.49 5.83 -1.12
N SER A 64 -10.61 6.37 0.10
CA SER A 64 -11.27 7.65 0.39
C SER A 64 -10.39 8.47 1.34
N PRO A 65 -10.27 9.79 1.14
CA PRO A 65 -9.50 10.65 2.03
C PRO A 65 -10.05 10.66 3.46
N GLU A 66 -11.36 10.49 3.63
CA GLU A 66 -12.03 10.45 4.94
C GLU A 66 -11.60 9.26 5.80
N LEU A 67 -11.03 8.21 5.19
CA LEU A 67 -10.55 7.02 5.89
C LEU A 67 -9.11 7.15 6.38
N VAL A 68 -8.37 8.17 5.95
CA VAL A 68 -6.94 8.32 6.25
C VAL A 68 -6.71 8.40 7.77
N LEU A 69 -7.38 9.34 8.43
CA LEU A 69 -7.23 9.53 9.88
C LEU A 69 -7.85 8.38 10.71
N PRO A 70 -9.08 7.89 10.46
CA PRO A 70 -9.66 6.77 11.20
C PRO A 70 -8.82 5.49 11.17
N ILE A 71 -8.18 5.20 10.03
CA ILE A 71 -7.33 4.01 9.90
C ILE A 71 -6.00 4.20 10.65
N ALA A 72 -5.41 5.40 10.61
CA ALA A 72 -4.21 5.70 11.42
C ALA A 72 -4.49 5.57 12.93
N GLU A 73 -5.65 6.07 13.36
CA GLU A 73 -6.15 5.92 14.73
C GLU A 73 -6.35 4.46 15.13
N THR A 74 -6.89 3.65 14.21
CA THR A 74 -7.05 2.22 14.44
C THR A 74 -5.70 1.52 14.60
N LEU A 75 -4.70 1.86 13.77
CA LEU A 75 -3.35 1.30 13.87
C LEU A 75 -2.67 1.67 15.19
N ARG A 76 -2.93 2.87 15.71
CA ARG A 76 -2.47 3.29 17.04
C ARG A 76 -3.05 2.40 18.13
N VAL A 77 -4.36 2.14 18.10
CA VAL A 77 -5.03 1.24 19.05
C VAL A 77 -4.52 -0.20 18.94
N LEU A 78 -4.22 -0.66 17.72
CA LEU A 78 -3.64 -1.98 17.47
C LEU A 78 -2.15 -2.10 17.87
N GLY A 79 -1.52 -1.01 18.31
CA GLY A 79 -0.16 -1.02 18.84
C GLY A 79 0.94 -0.99 17.77
N TYR A 80 0.66 -0.51 16.57
CA TYR A 80 1.71 -0.30 15.55
C TYR A 80 2.71 0.76 16.02
N GLN A 81 4.01 0.51 15.80
CA GLN A 81 5.08 1.44 16.17
C GLN A 81 5.12 2.63 15.22
N ARG A 82 5.01 2.35 13.91
CA ARG A 82 4.92 3.37 12.86
C ARG A 82 3.98 2.92 11.77
N ALA A 83 3.14 3.82 11.28
CA ALA A 83 2.31 3.56 10.12
C ALA A 83 2.11 4.82 9.29
N ALA A 84 2.07 4.70 7.97
CA ALA A 84 1.62 5.77 7.09
C ALA A 84 0.33 5.32 6.39
N VAL A 85 -0.74 6.08 6.57
CA VAL A 85 -2.00 5.89 5.85
C VAL A 85 -2.11 6.95 4.77
N VAL A 86 -2.33 6.53 3.52
CA VAL A 86 -2.26 7.42 2.36
C VAL A 86 -3.49 7.34 1.47
N HIS A 87 -3.85 8.47 0.87
CA HIS A 87 -4.85 8.57 -0.19
C HIS A 87 -4.41 9.61 -1.23
N SER A 88 -4.54 9.33 -2.53
CA SER A 88 -4.19 10.29 -3.57
C SER A 88 -5.11 10.20 -4.79
N GLY A 89 -5.84 11.27 -5.09
CA GLY A 89 -6.60 11.40 -6.34
C GLY A 89 -7.59 10.26 -6.64
N GLY A 90 -8.17 9.63 -5.60
CA GLY A 90 -9.05 8.47 -5.77
C GLY A 90 -8.32 7.11 -5.74
N MET A 91 -7.01 7.09 -5.53
CA MET A 91 -6.18 5.89 -5.43
C MET A 91 -5.71 5.64 -3.99
N ASP A 92 -5.54 4.37 -3.67
CA ASP A 92 -4.99 3.83 -2.43
C ASP A 92 -3.45 3.69 -2.51
N GLU A 93 -2.78 4.66 -3.11
CA GLU A 93 -1.32 4.75 -3.16
C GLU A 93 -0.84 6.20 -3.19
N VAL A 94 0.43 6.43 -2.89
CA VAL A 94 1.08 7.73 -3.17
C VAL A 94 1.12 7.90 -4.69
N SER A 95 0.68 9.03 -5.22
CA SER A 95 0.63 9.22 -6.69
C SER A 95 1.51 10.37 -7.17
N LEU A 96 1.79 10.41 -8.47
CA LEU A 96 2.47 11.53 -9.14
C LEU A 96 1.50 12.43 -9.94
N HIS A 97 0.21 12.07 -10.00
CA HIS A 97 -0.78 12.79 -10.80
C HIS A 97 -1.68 13.69 -9.94
N ALA A 98 -1.66 13.50 -8.62
CA ALA A 98 -2.41 14.28 -7.66
C ALA A 98 -1.66 14.36 -6.32
N PRO A 99 -1.95 15.36 -5.47
CA PRO A 99 -1.47 15.38 -4.09
C PRO A 99 -1.88 14.13 -3.30
N THR A 100 -1.07 13.73 -2.34
CA THR A 100 -1.30 12.60 -1.45
C THR A 100 -1.55 13.11 -0.04
N VAL A 101 -2.72 12.80 0.52
CA VAL A 101 -3.03 13.04 1.93
C VAL A 101 -2.43 11.91 2.75
N VAL A 102 -1.71 12.26 3.81
CA VAL A 102 -1.02 11.31 4.69
C VAL A 102 -1.43 11.53 6.14
N ALA A 103 -1.73 10.45 6.85
CA ALA A 103 -1.68 10.41 8.31
C ALA A 103 -0.58 9.43 8.73
N GLU A 104 0.48 9.95 9.35
CA GLU A 104 1.60 9.18 9.85
C GLU A 104 1.48 8.99 11.35
N LEU A 105 1.35 7.74 11.78
CA LEU A 105 1.55 7.29 13.15
C LEU A 105 3.05 7.06 13.39
N HIS A 106 3.60 7.66 14.44
CA HIS A 106 4.95 7.38 14.91
C HIS A 106 4.99 7.49 16.44
N ASN A 107 5.31 6.39 17.11
CA ASN A 107 5.43 6.32 18.59
C ASN A 107 4.19 6.85 19.33
N GLY A 108 2.99 6.52 18.83
CA GLY A 108 1.72 6.92 19.44
C GLY A 108 1.21 8.30 19.04
N GLU A 109 2.02 9.12 18.37
CA GLU A 109 1.60 10.41 17.82
C GLU A 109 1.16 10.25 16.37
N ILE A 110 0.08 10.94 15.98
CA ILE A 110 -0.39 10.99 14.59
C ILE A 110 -0.18 12.40 14.05
N LYS A 111 0.51 12.51 12.92
CA LYS A 111 0.72 13.75 12.19
C LYS A 111 0.08 13.65 10.81
N SER A 112 -0.71 14.65 10.45
CA SER A 112 -1.36 14.74 9.15
C SER A 112 -0.66 15.78 8.28
N TYR A 113 -0.36 15.43 7.03
CA TYR A 113 0.28 16.32 6.07
C TYR A 113 -0.05 15.90 4.63
N GLN A 114 0.43 16.68 3.67
CA GLN A 114 0.24 16.42 2.25
C GLN A 114 1.59 16.27 1.56
N LEU A 115 1.65 15.37 0.58
CA LEU A 115 2.81 15.18 -0.30
C LEU A 115 2.40 15.43 -1.75
N THR A 116 3.33 15.91 -2.54
CA THR A 116 3.23 16.19 -3.97
C THR A 116 4.39 15.55 -4.71
N ALA A 117 4.40 15.61 -6.05
CA ALA A 117 5.52 15.10 -6.84
C ALA A 117 6.84 15.84 -6.52
N ASP A 118 6.75 17.14 -6.24
CA ASP A 118 7.90 18.00 -5.93
C ASP A 118 8.61 17.61 -4.64
N ASP A 119 7.87 17.12 -3.63
CA ASP A 119 8.44 16.58 -2.38
C ASP A 119 9.36 15.37 -2.64
N PHE A 120 9.19 14.70 -3.79
CA PHE A 120 10.05 13.62 -4.25
C PHE A 120 11.08 14.07 -5.30
N GLY A 121 11.14 15.35 -5.66
CA GLY A 121 11.98 15.88 -6.74
C GLY A 121 11.62 15.32 -8.11
N LEU A 122 10.33 15.10 -8.36
CA LEU A 122 9.81 14.52 -9.60
C LEU A 122 8.76 15.45 -10.21
N THR A 123 8.65 15.44 -11.53
CA THR A 123 7.57 16.16 -12.21
C THR A 123 6.26 15.36 -12.15
N PRO A 124 5.10 16.03 -12.07
CA PRO A 124 3.81 15.36 -12.20
C PRO A 124 3.67 14.61 -13.53
N TYR A 125 2.93 13.51 -13.52
CA TYR A 125 2.57 12.74 -14.71
C TYR A 125 1.05 12.65 -14.83
N HIS A 126 0.54 12.58 -16.06
CA HIS A 126 -0.88 12.30 -16.26
C HIS A 126 -1.18 10.84 -15.88
N GLN A 127 -2.35 10.58 -15.29
CA GLN A 127 -2.73 9.24 -14.82
C GLN A 127 -2.63 8.18 -15.92
N ALA A 128 -3.00 8.53 -17.16
CA ALA A 128 -2.91 7.64 -18.32
C ALA A 128 -1.49 7.14 -18.62
N GLN A 129 -0.46 7.90 -18.26
CA GLN A 129 0.95 7.51 -18.47
C GLN A 129 1.45 6.54 -17.40
N LEU A 130 0.72 6.39 -16.29
CA LEU A 130 1.03 5.53 -15.15
C LEU A 130 0.16 4.27 -15.12
N ALA A 131 -0.78 4.16 -16.07
CA ALA A 131 -1.74 3.08 -16.15
C ALA A 131 -1.03 1.76 -16.47
N GLY A 132 -1.35 0.73 -15.67
CA GLY A 132 -1.00 -0.64 -16.01
C GLY A 132 -1.97 -1.21 -17.06
N GLY A 133 -1.72 -2.45 -17.44
CA GLY A 133 -2.56 -3.20 -18.37
C GLY A 133 -3.09 -4.51 -17.75
N THR A 134 -3.19 -5.52 -18.59
CA THR A 134 -3.41 -6.92 -18.23
C THR A 134 -2.32 -7.46 -17.27
N PRO A 135 -2.56 -8.56 -16.56
CA PRO A 135 -1.54 -9.19 -15.71
C PRO A 135 -0.22 -9.48 -16.46
N GLU A 136 -0.29 -9.91 -17.71
CA GLU A 136 0.86 -10.20 -18.58
C GLU A 136 1.61 -8.91 -18.93
N GLU A 137 0.91 -7.86 -19.33
CA GLU A 137 1.52 -6.55 -19.60
C GLU A 137 2.16 -5.96 -18.33
N ASN A 138 1.51 -6.09 -17.17
CA ASN A 138 2.05 -5.61 -15.89
C ASN A 138 3.31 -6.38 -15.48
N ARG A 139 3.36 -7.69 -15.73
CA ARG A 139 4.58 -8.50 -15.54
C ARG A 139 5.70 -7.96 -16.42
N ASP A 140 5.44 -7.65 -17.68
CA ASP A 140 6.45 -7.19 -18.63
C ASP A 140 6.93 -5.77 -18.30
N ILE A 141 6.02 -4.87 -17.92
CA ILE A 141 6.35 -3.54 -17.40
C ILE A 141 7.25 -3.65 -16.17
N LEU A 142 6.86 -4.47 -15.18
CA LEU A 142 7.62 -4.64 -13.94
C LEU A 142 9.00 -5.25 -14.23
N THR A 143 9.08 -6.24 -15.12
CA THR A 143 10.34 -6.89 -15.51
C THR A 143 11.30 -5.89 -16.14
N ARG A 144 10.82 -5.11 -17.11
CA ARG A 144 11.62 -4.03 -17.75
C ARG A 144 12.08 -3.01 -16.72
N LEU A 145 11.20 -2.60 -15.82
CA LEU A 145 11.48 -1.62 -14.77
C LEU A 145 12.58 -2.10 -13.81
N LEU A 146 12.54 -3.38 -13.41
CA LEU A 146 13.57 -3.99 -12.56
C LEU A 146 14.92 -4.13 -13.27
N GLN A 147 14.91 -4.27 -14.61
CA GLN A 147 16.10 -4.29 -15.46
C GLN A 147 16.64 -2.90 -15.83
N GLY A 148 16.02 -1.81 -15.36
CA GLY A 148 16.41 -0.44 -15.73
C GLY A 148 16.05 -0.05 -17.17
N LYS A 149 15.07 -0.74 -17.77
CA LYS A 149 14.54 -0.49 -19.12
C LYS A 149 13.09 -0.03 -19.09
N GLY A 150 12.66 0.55 -17.97
CA GLY A 150 11.30 1.05 -17.79
C GLY A 150 11.06 2.31 -18.60
N GLU A 151 9.81 2.56 -18.97
CA GLU A 151 9.44 3.87 -19.50
C GLU A 151 9.57 4.95 -18.42
N ALA A 152 9.83 6.19 -18.84
CA ALA A 152 10.10 7.30 -17.92
C ALA A 152 9.04 7.49 -16.83
N ALA A 153 7.75 7.35 -17.17
CA ALA A 153 6.65 7.44 -16.22
C ALA A 153 6.69 6.30 -15.17
N HIS A 154 6.94 5.07 -15.60
CA HIS A 154 7.08 3.91 -14.71
C HIS A 154 8.34 4.01 -13.84
N GLU A 155 9.44 4.56 -14.36
CA GLU A 155 10.63 4.86 -13.57
C GLU A 155 10.39 5.92 -12.50
N ALA A 156 9.70 7.00 -12.86
CA ALA A 156 9.33 8.05 -11.91
C ALA A 156 8.47 7.47 -10.77
N ARG A 157 7.48 6.63 -11.10
CA ARG A 157 6.66 5.89 -10.13
C ARG A 157 7.51 5.04 -9.18
N ARG A 158 8.50 4.32 -9.70
CA ARG A 158 9.45 3.53 -8.89
C ARG A 158 10.30 4.42 -7.98
N ARG A 159 10.85 5.52 -8.51
CA ARG A 159 11.70 6.46 -7.74
C ARG A 159 10.91 7.09 -6.59
N ARG A 160 9.66 7.49 -6.83
CA ARG A 160 8.72 7.94 -5.80
C ARG A 160 8.52 6.88 -4.72
N GLN A 161 8.19 5.65 -5.10
CA GLN A 161 7.97 4.57 -4.13
C GLN A 161 9.19 4.36 -3.23
N ARG A 162 10.39 4.35 -3.82
CA ARG A 162 11.65 4.20 -3.08
C ARG A 162 11.87 5.36 -2.11
N ARG A 163 11.74 6.61 -2.57
CA ARG A 163 11.94 7.81 -1.73
C ARG A 163 10.93 7.88 -0.57
N HIS A 164 9.68 7.49 -0.82
CA HIS A 164 8.65 7.44 0.22
C HIS A 164 8.96 6.37 1.27
N VAL A 165 9.31 5.15 0.84
CA VAL A 165 9.69 4.06 1.77
C VAL A 165 10.96 4.42 2.54
N ASP A 166 11.97 5.00 1.90
CA ASP A 166 13.19 5.46 2.57
C ASP A 166 12.85 6.53 3.65
N ALA A 167 12.01 7.52 3.33
CA ALA A 167 11.58 8.53 4.30
C ALA A 167 10.78 7.91 5.48
N PHE A 168 10.00 6.87 5.21
CA PHE A 168 9.18 6.18 6.19
C PHE A 168 9.94 5.11 7.02
N THR A 169 11.11 4.66 6.58
CA THR A 169 11.85 3.58 7.27
C THR A 169 13.12 4.07 7.97
N ARG A 170 13.62 5.26 7.67
CA ARG A 170 14.90 5.80 8.18
C ARG A 170 14.78 6.76 9.38
N ALA A 171 13.58 7.03 9.89
CA ALA A 171 13.36 7.88 11.07
C ALA A 171 12.76 7.09 12.24
#